data_AF-A0ABC9XBP5-F1
#
_entry.id   AF-A0ABC9XBP5-F1
#
_cell.length_a   1.000
_cell.length_b   1.000
_cell.length_c   1.000
_cell.angle_alpha   90.00
_cell.angle_beta   90.00
_cell.angle_gamma   90.00
#
_symmetry.space_group_name_H-M   'P 1'
#
loop_
_entity.id
_entity.type
_entity.pdbx_description
1 polymer ?
#
loop_
_entity_poly.entity_id
_entity_poly.type
_entity_poly.pdbx_seq_one_letter_code
_entity_poly.pdbx_strand_id
1 'polypeptide(L)'
;MSGGAGRRRLVLHVDLNNTVVAADAMSGQGPRAALNTFLSTVTWGRAGAAGEWQWASDRPSLRPPCPDALSYYSRHGRDPAFTEAGPGRCFGGLHAHHLQLLEWPGRQHDVFSVQGEPSKRYHLILPAFFRLLDTLHREGRAFAVVFRTFGTDLPRALRAVSCALAGQHPQFPALRDVALPVDLTPGQIRCSKREVVLTRGAERLATREDGRKLYDYFSSFEGIGGFQDHFDWWARNQFSSRGGKPLWIDPHDPGVHHIFIDDNIRLDDADTIVHPQTDLLEAIADEDYFLHCVRRCEENYDRYLARTEKDTPSPQWDGQ
;
A
#
# COMPACT_ATOMS: atom_id res chain seq x y z
N MET A 1 -5.28 38.00 8.56
CA MET A 1 -6.43 37.10 8.80
C MET A 1 -6.38 35.99 7.76
N SER A 2 -5.69 34.88 8.06
CA SER A 2 -5.69 33.68 7.21
C SER A 2 -6.78 32.76 7.75
N GLY A 3 -7.95 32.77 7.10
CA GLY A 3 -9.00 31.80 7.41
C GLY A 3 -8.44 30.40 7.23
N GLY A 4 -8.63 29.54 8.23
CA GLY A 4 -8.17 28.15 8.18
C GLY A 4 -8.82 27.45 7.00
N ALA A 5 -8.05 27.20 5.94
CA ALA A 5 -8.47 26.27 4.91
C ALA A 5 -8.67 24.90 5.58
N GLY A 6 -9.85 24.30 5.43
CA GLY A 6 -10.12 22.98 5.99
C GLY A 6 -9.12 21.93 5.50
N ARG A 7 -8.84 20.90 6.32
CA ARG A 7 -7.99 19.77 5.90
C ARG A 7 -8.61 19.11 4.67
N ARG A 8 -7.82 18.93 3.58
CA ARG A 8 -8.25 18.29 2.32
C ARG A 8 -8.92 16.93 2.56
N ARG A 9 -9.89 16.52 1.76
CA ARG A 9 -10.39 15.13 1.79
C ARG A 9 -9.28 14.17 1.37
N LEU A 10 -9.12 13.05 2.07
CA LEU A 10 -8.15 12.01 1.69
C LEU A 10 -8.79 10.98 0.75
N VAL A 11 -8.07 10.57 -0.28
CA VAL A 11 -8.41 9.37 -1.06
C VAL A 11 -7.22 8.42 -1.00
N LEU A 12 -7.34 7.41 -0.15
CA LEU A 12 -6.29 6.45 0.13
C LEU A 12 -6.38 5.27 -0.85
N HIS A 13 -5.49 5.24 -1.84
CA HIS A 13 -5.29 4.06 -2.67
C HIS A 13 -4.37 3.10 -1.90
N VAL A 14 -4.85 1.90 -1.58
CA VAL A 14 -4.12 0.97 -0.72
C VAL A 14 -3.94 -0.33 -1.48
N ASP A 15 -2.70 -0.68 -1.76
CA ASP A 15 -2.40 -2.02 -2.25
C ASP A 15 -2.82 -3.09 -1.22
N LEU A 16 -3.21 -4.26 -1.70
CA LEU A 16 -3.62 -5.37 -0.84
C LEU A 16 -2.45 -6.26 -0.43
N ASN A 17 -1.90 -7.00 -1.37
CA ASN A 17 -0.99 -8.11 -1.10
C ASN A 17 0.39 -7.61 -0.67
N ASN A 18 0.92 -8.11 0.45
CA ASN A 18 2.14 -7.62 1.12
C ASN A 18 2.10 -6.16 1.60
N THR A 19 0.93 -5.50 1.52
CA THR A 19 0.71 -4.15 2.05
C THR A 19 -0.21 -4.18 3.28
N VAL A 20 -1.49 -4.54 3.11
CA VAL A 20 -2.42 -4.74 4.25
C VAL A 20 -2.83 -6.19 4.45
N VAL A 21 -2.57 -7.06 3.47
CA VAL A 21 -2.77 -8.51 3.54
C VAL A 21 -1.40 -9.17 3.46
N ALA A 22 -0.93 -9.75 4.57
CA ALA A 22 0.34 -10.48 4.63
C ALA A 22 0.20 -11.90 4.05
N ALA A 23 -0.36 -12.03 2.84
CA ALA A 23 -0.51 -13.27 2.10
C ALA A 23 -0.74 -12.94 0.62
N ASP A 24 -0.49 -13.91 -0.26
CA ASP A 24 -0.74 -13.78 -1.70
C ASP A 24 -1.45 -15.02 -2.23
N ALA A 25 -2.76 -14.89 -2.48
CA ALA A 25 -3.56 -16.00 -3.01
C ALA A 25 -3.18 -16.36 -4.45
N MET A 26 -2.64 -15.43 -5.24
CA MET A 26 -2.24 -15.71 -6.63
C MET A 26 -1.02 -16.63 -6.70
N SER A 27 -0.10 -16.51 -5.75
CA SER A 27 1.04 -17.42 -5.63
C SER A 27 0.80 -18.59 -4.68
N GLY A 28 -0.37 -18.66 -4.04
CA GLY A 28 -0.69 -19.65 -3.01
C GLY A 28 0.18 -19.52 -1.76
N GLN A 29 0.85 -18.38 -1.56
CA GLN A 29 1.71 -18.17 -0.40
C GLN A 29 0.89 -17.80 0.82
N GLY A 30 0.98 -18.64 1.85
CA GLY A 30 0.54 -18.30 3.20
C GLY A 30 1.46 -17.28 3.89
N PRO A 31 1.07 -16.76 5.06
CA PRO A 31 1.76 -15.65 5.72
C PRO A 31 3.25 -15.85 6.02
N ARG A 32 3.64 -17.07 6.44
CA ARG A 32 5.05 -17.44 6.61
C ARG A 32 5.88 -17.19 5.35
N ALA A 33 5.37 -17.63 4.20
CA ALA A 33 6.07 -17.55 2.92
C ALA A 33 6.06 -16.11 2.37
N ALA A 34 4.97 -15.37 2.58
CA ALA A 34 4.88 -13.97 2.23
C ALA A 34 5.92 -13.14 3.02
N LEU A 35 6.02 -13.36 4.34
CA LEU A 35 7.01 -12.69 5.18
C LEU A 35 8.47 -13.02 4.79
N ASN A 36 8.76 -14.29 4.46
CA ASN A 36 10.06 -14.69 3.91
C ASN A 36 10.37 -13.98 2.59
N THR A 37 9.38 -13.94 1.70
CA THR A 37 9.51 -13.27 0.41
C THR A 37 9.78 -11.78 0.64
N PHE A 38 9.03 -11.11 1.52
CA PHE A 38 9.27 -9.71 1.87
C PHE A 38 10.69 -9.51 2.41
N LEU A 39 11.12 -10.28 3.41
CA LEU A 39 12.47 -10.19 3.99
C LEU A 39 13.57 -10.31 2.93
N SER A 40 13.41 -11.19 1.94
CA SER A 40 14.39 -11.34 0.85
C SER A 40 14.51 -10.07 -0.02
N THR A 41 13.47 -9.23 -0.08
CA THR A 41 13.48 -7.97 -0.85
C THR A 41 14.12 -6.81 -0.10
N VAL A 42 14.09 -6.84 1.24
CA VAL A 42 14.60 -5.76 2.11
C VAL A 42 15.89 -6.11 2.84
N THR A 43 16.52 -7.24 2.50
CA THR A 43 17.83 -7.66 3.01
C THR A 43 18.87 -7.57 1.90
N TRP A 44 20.03 -6.99 2.24
CA TRP A 44 20.98 -6.49 1.25
C TRP A 44 22.35 -7.12 1.39
N GLY A 45 23.01 -7.37 0.26
CA GLY A 45 24.34 -7.95 0.23
C GLY A 45 25.01 -7.80 -1.12
N ARG A 46 26.06 -8.58 -1.32
CA ARG A 46 26.85 -8.64 -2.55
C ARG A 46 27.38 -10.05 -2.77
N ALA A 47 27.72 -10.35 -4.03
CA ALA A 47 28.48 -11.55 -4.33
C ALA A 47 29.94 -11.37 -3.85
N GLY A 48 30.42 -12.29 -3.03
CA GLY A 48 31.80 -12.40 -2.62
C GLY A 48 32.69 -12.98 -3.73
N ALA A 49 34.00 -13.03 -3.46
CA ALA A 49 35.01 -13.36 -4.45
C ALA A 49 34.90 -14.80 -5.00
N ALA A 50 34.36 -15.74 -4.22
CA ALA A 50 34.10 -17.12 -4.64
C ALA A 50 32.63 -17.35 -5.02
N GLY A 51 31.84 -16.28 -5.19
CA GLY A 51 30.41 -16.34 -5.52
C GLY A 51 29.48 -16.56 -4.33
N GLU A 52 30.02 -16.60 -3.11
CA GLU A 52 29.25 -16.70 -1.87
C GLU A 52 28.51 -15.39 -1.56
N TRP A 53 27.34 -15.47 -0.93
CA TRP A 53 26.61 -14.27 -0.56
C TRP A 53 27.19 -13.64 0.71
N GLN A 54 27.50 -12.34 0.66
CA GLN A 54 27.99 -11.56 1.79
C GLN A 54 26.98 -10.47 2.15
N TRP A 55 26.47 -10.51 3.38
CA TRP A 55 25.51 -9.53 3.89
C TRP A 55 26.16 -8.15 4.04
N ALA A 56 25.47 -7.11 3.57
CA ALA A 56 25.84 -5.72 3.80
C ALA A 56 25.37 -5.23 5.18
N SER A 57 24.29 -5.83 5.71
CA SER A 57 23.74 -5.57 7.03
C SER A 57 23.02 -6.81 7.56
N ASP A 58 22.99 -6.93 8.90
CA ASP A 58 22.15 -7.88 9.64
C ASP A 58 20.76 -7.32 9.95
N ARG A 59 20.45 -6.10 9.48
CA ARG A 59 19.14 -5.45 9.61
C ARG A 59 18.51 -5.24 8.24
N PRO A 60 17.21 -5.52 8.08
CA PRO A 60 16.51 -5.16 6.86
C PRO A 60 16.40 -3.64 6.73
N SER A 61 16.21 -3.18 5.50
CA SER A 61 15.91 -1.79 5.18
C SER A 61 15.15 -1.72 3.86
N LEU A 62 14.20 -0.80 3.75
CA LEU A 62 13.42 -0.61 2.52
C LEU A 62 14.27 -0.18 1.31
N ARG A 63 15.40 0.48 1.58
CA ARG A 63 16.32 1.02 0.57
C ARG A 63 17.70 0.38 0.72
N PRO A 64 18.45 0.25 -0.38
CA PRO A 64 19.80 -0.28 -0.32
C PRO A 64 20.68 0.57 0.61
N PRO A 65 21.49 -0.04 1.49
CA PRO A 65 22.38 0.71 2.39
C PRO A 65 23.54 1.38 1.65
N CYS A 66 23.86 0.95 0.43
CA CYS A 66 24.84 1.58 -0.45
C CYS A 66 24.53 1.28 -1.94
N PRO A 67 25.05 2.07 -2.90
CA PRO A 67 24.68 1.95 -4.32
C PRO A 67 24.91 0.57 -4.97
N ASP A 68 25.93 -0.16 -4.54
CA ASP A 68 26.28 -1.47 -5.11
C ASP A 68 25.59 -2.65 -4.40
N ALA A 69 24.75 -2.37 -3.39
CA ALA A 69 24.05 -3.40 -2.66
C ALA A 69 22.91 -3.99 -3.50
N LEU A 70 22.89 -5.31 -3.60
CA LEU A 70 21.81 -6.06 -4.21
C LEU A 70 20.90 -6.61 -3.12
N SER A 71 19.58 -6.57 -3.30
CA SER A 71 18.70 -7.34 -2.42
C SER A 71 18.88 -8.83 -2.69
N TYR A 72 18.71 -9.67 -1.67
CA TYR A 72 18.80 -11.12 -1.84
C TYR A 72 17.84 -11.60 -2.95
N TYR A 73 16.63 -11.05 -2.98
CA TYR A 73 15.63 -11.31 -4.01
C TYR A 73 16.14 -10.97 -5.43
N SER A 74 16.77 -9.81 -5.63
CA SER A 74 17.26 -9.42 -6.96
C SER A 74 18.34 -10.38 -7.50
N ARG A 75 19.11 -11.00 -6.60
CA ARG A 75 20.20 -11.92 -6.95
C ARG A 75 19.72 -13.37 -7.11
N HIS A 76 18.89 -13.85 -6.19
CA HIS A 76 18.53 -15.26 -6.07
C HIS A 76 17.11 -15.56 -6.53
N GLY A 77 16.31 -14.53 -6.80
CA GLY A 77 14.89 -14.65 -7.11
C GLY A 77 14.03 -14.86 -5.87
N ARG A 78 12.80 -15.31 -6.10
CA ARG A 78 11.83 -15.55 -5.04
C ARG A 78 12.21 -16.76 -4.19
N ASP A 79 12.30 -16.56 -2.88
CA ASP A 79 12.58 -17.62 -1.91
C ASP A 79 11.52 -17.64 -0.78
N PRO A 80 10.50 -18.52 -0.84
CA PRO A 80 9.47 -18.62 0.19
C PRO A 80 9.99 -19.20 1.52
N ALA A 81 11.19 -19.75 1.53
CA ALA A 81 11.85 -20.39 2.67
C ALA A 81 13.16 -19.68 3.04
N PHE A 82 13.27 -18.40 2.70
CA PHE A 82 14.48 -17.57 2.86
C PHE A 82 15.21 -17.74 4.19
N THR A 83 14.47 -17.80 5.30
CA THR A 83 15.08 -17.93 6.64
C THR A 83 15.28 -19.37 7.11
N GLU A 84 14.89 -20.38 6.35
CA GLU A 84 14.96 -21.80 6.76
C GLU A 84 16.34 -22.40 6.49
N ALA A 85 17.03 -21.95 5.43
CA ALA A 85 18.32 -22.48 5.02
C ALA A 85 19.25 -21.40 4.43
N GLY A 86 20.50 -21.79 4.18
CA GLY A 86 21.47 -20.92 3.52
C GLY A 86 21.84 -19.65 4.31
N PRO A 87 22.29 -18.59 3.61
CA PRO A 87 22.70 -17.32 4.22
C PRO A 87 21.58 -16.60 4.95
N GLY A 88 20.32 -16.80 4.56
CA GLY A 88 19.14 -16.12 5.13
C GLY A 88 18.77 -16.57 6.54
N ARG A 89 19.31 -17.70 7.02
CA ARG A 89 19.06 -18.22 8.39
C ARG A 89 19.31 -17.21 9.51
N CYS A 90 20.24 -16.29 9.32
CA CYS A 90 20.51 -15.24 10.31
C CYS A 90 19.29 -14.35 10.60
N PHE A 91 18.36 -14.20 9.64
CA PHE A 91 17.10 -13.47 9.82
C PHE A 91 15.96 -14.31 10.40
N GLY A 92 16.20 -15.59 10.74
CA GLY A 92 15.15 -16.49 11.26
C GLY A 92 14.51 -16.02 12.57
N GLY A 93 15.29 -15.39 13.46
CA GLY A 93 14.74 -14.80 14.68
C GLY A 93 13.78 -13.63 14.40
N LEU A 94 14.13 -12.79 13.42
CA LEU A 94 13.31 -11.65 13.00
C LEU A 94 12.01 -12.11 12.35
N HIS A 95 12.10 -13.12 11.46
CA HIS A 95 10.93 -13.76 10.84
C HIS A 95 10.01 -14.36 11.89
N ALA A 96 10.53 -15.16 12.83
CA ALA A 96 9.74 -15.79 13.88
C ALA A 96 9.02 -14.75 14.77
N HIS A 97 9.72 -13.67 15.13
CA HIS A 97 9.14 -12.59 15.92
C HIS A 97 7.95 -11.91 15.22
N HIS A 98 8.11 -11.52 13.95
CA HIS A 98 7.02 -10.85 13.21
C HIS A 98 5.90 -11.82 12.84
N LEU A 99 6.21 -13.08 12.58
CA LEU A 99 5.19 -14.10 12.37
C LEU A 99 4.33 -14.27 13.63
N GLN A 100 4.94 -14.25 14.82
CA GLN A 100 4.22 -14.29 16.10
C GLN A 100 3.30 -13.08 16.30
N LEU A 101 3.76 -11.87 15.95
CA LEU A 101 2.93 -10.65 16.01
C LEU A 101 1.73 -10.70 15.06
N LEU A 102 1.90 -11.37 13.92
CA LEU A 102 0.85 -11.54 12.91
C LEU A 102 -0.16 -12.64 13.28
N GLU A 103 0.12 -13.46 14.30
CA GLU A 103 -0.79 -14.55 14.70
C GLU A 103 -2.15 -14.01 15.13
N TRP A 104 -3.21 -14.65 14.63
CA TRP A 104 -4.58 -14.34 15.00
C TRP A 104 -4.84 -14.80 16.45
N PRO A 105 -5.24 -13.90 17.36
CA PRO A 105 -5.50 -14.28 18.74
C PRO A 105 -6.85 -15.02 18.86
N GLY A 106 -6.82 -16.15 19.55
CA GLY A 106 -8.05 -16.87 19.95
C GLY A 106 -8.56 -17.90 18.95
N ARG A 107 -9.88 -18.05 18.86
CA ARG A 107 -10.53 -19.09 18.05
C ARG A 107 -10.51 -18.73 16.57
N GLN A 108 -10.60 -19.77 15.74
CA GLN A 108 -10.74 -19.65 14.28
C GLN A 108 -11.80 -18.60 13.90
N HIS A 109 -11.44 -17.71 12.97
CA HIS A 109 -12.37 -16.76 12.40
C HIS A 109 -12.25 -16.72 10.87
N ASP A 110 -13.22 -17.27 10.15
CA ASP A 110 -13.11 -17.48 8.70
C ASP A 110 -13.03 -16.16 7.88
N VAL A 111 -13.57 -15.08 8.44
CA VAL A 111 -13.53 -13.74 7.82
C VAL A 111 -12.21 -13.01 8.05
N PHE A 112 -11.71 -12.97 9.29
CA PHE A 112 -10.59 -12.10 9.68
C PHE A 112 -9.25 -12.82 9.77
N SER A 113 -9.23 -14.15 9.63
CA SER A 113 -8.02 -14.94 9.71
C SER A 113 -7.75 -15.77 8.45
N VAL A 114 -6.47 -16.02 8.20
CA VAL A 114 -5.97 -16.94 7.17
C VAL A 114 -5.27 -18.11 7.84
N GLN A 115 -5.40 -19.30 7.26
CA GLN A 115 -4.65 -20.46 7.70
C GLN A 115 -3.21 -20.35 7.20
N GLY A 116 -2.23 -20.58 8.09
CA GLY A 116 -0.86 -20.84 7.70
C GLY A 116 -0.51 -22.29 7.99
N GLU A 117 0.31 -22.53 9.00
CA GLU A 117 0.61 -23.89 9.48
C GLU A 117 -0.64 -24.57 10.09
N PRO A 118 -0.69 -25.91 10.18
CA PRO A 118 -1.90 -26.66 10.59
C PRO A 118 -2.55 -26.19 11.90
N SER A 119 -1.76 -25.67 12.85
CA SER A 119 -2.23 -25.19 14.15
C SER A 119 -2.24 -23.67 14.30
N LYS A 120 -1.81 -22.93 13.27
CA LYS A 120 -1.60 -21.49 13.33
C LYS A 120 -2.47 -20.75 12.33
N ARG A 121 -2.98 -19.61 12.79
CA ARG A 121 -3.73 -18.67 11.98
C ARG A 121 -3.15 -17.28 12.15
N TYR A 122 -3.36 -16.46 11.14
CA TYR A 122 -2.81 -15.13 11.06
C TYR A 122 -3.90 -14.15 10.66
N HIS A 123 -3.69 -12.88 10.98
CA HIS A 123 -4.55 -11.80 10.51
C HIS A 123 -4.65 -11.81 8.97
N LEU A 124 -5.87 -11.76 8.43
CA LEU A 124 -6.10 -11.55 7.00
C LEU A 124 -5.71 -10.11 6.62
N ILE A 125 -6.25 -9.13 7.35
CA ILE A 125 -5.93 -7.71 7.20
C ILE A 125 -5.17 -7.28 8.46
N LEU A 126 -4.06 -6.56 8.27
CA LEU A 126 -3.23 -6.08 9.37
C LEU A 126 -4.03 -5.19 10.34
N PRO A 127 -3.87 -5.39 11.67
CA PRO A 127 -4.47 -4.53 12.69
C PRO A 127 -4.26 -3.03 12.45
N ALA A 128 -3.07 -2.64 11.97
CA ALA A 128 -2.73 -1.26 11.66
C ALA A 128 -3.68 -0.58 10.65
N PHE A 129 -4.26 -1.35 9.72
CA PHE A 129 -5.23 -0.81 8.77
C PHE A 129 -6.56 -0.46 9.44
N PHE A 130 -7.04 -1.30 10.36
CA PHE A 130 -8.24 -1.00 11.13
C PHE A 130 -8.04 0.20 12.07
N ARG A 131 -6.84 0.30 12.66
CA ARG A 131 -6.43 1.45 13.47
C ARG A 131 -6.44 2.77 12.69
N LEU A 132 -6.01 2.74 11.42
CA LEU A 132 -6.11 3.88 10.51
C LEU A 132 -7.56 4.33 10.33
N LEU A 133 -8.48 3.41 10.00
CA LEU A 133 -9.89 3.74 9.77
C LEU A 133 -10.54 4.39 11.01
N ASP A 134 -10.37 3.75 12.16
CA ASP A 134 -10.90 4.23 13.44
C ASP A 134 -10.35 5.61 13.81
N THR A 135 -9.04 5.82 13.64
CA THR A 135 -8.40 7.10 14.01
C THR A 135 -8.82 8.23 13.07
N LEU A 136 -8.84 8.02 11.75
CA LEU A 136 -9.30 9.03 10.81
C LEU A 136 -10.76 9.42 11.06
N HIS A 137 -11.61 8.46 11.41
CA HIS A 137 -12.99 8.72 11.80
C HIS A 137 -13.07 9.54 13.10
N ARG A 138 -12.34 9.16 14.15
CA ARG A 138 -12.30 9.89 15.43
C ARG A 138 -11.75 11.31 15.29
N GLU A 139 -10.85 11.54 14.34
CA GLU A 139 -10.36 12.88 13.98
C GLU A 139 -11.36 13.71 13.16
N GLY A 140 -12.49 13.15 12.76
CA GLY A 140 -13.45 13.80 11.87
C GLY A 140 -12.87 14.07 10.47
N ARG A 141 -11.84 13.33 10.05
CA ARG A 141 -11.24 13.52 8.72
C ARG A 141 -12.21 13.01 7.66
N ALA A 142 -12.41 13.78 6.60
CA ALA A 142 -13.09 13.29 5.40
C ALA A 142 -12.12 12.38 4.61
N PHE A 143 -12.48 11.12 4.40
CA PHE A 143 -11.64 10.20 3.62
C PHE A 143 -12.45 9.13 2.89
N ALA A 144 -11.82 8.53 1.87
CA ALA A 144 -12.25 7.32 1.20
C ALA A 144 -11.08 6.36 1.00
N VAL A 145 -11.37 5.07 0.89
CA VAL A 145 -10.36 4.02 0.67
C VAL A 145 -10.65 3.26 -0.62
N VAL A 146 -9.64 3.18 -1.48
CA VAL A 146 -9.67 2.44 -2.74
C VAL A 146 -8.63 1.34 -2.66
N PHE A 147 -9.05 0.10 -2.42
CA PHE A 147 -8.14 -1.03 -2.53
C PHE A 147 -7.70 -1.24 -3.97
N ARG A 148 -6.41 -1.50 -4.15
CA ARG A 148 -5.76 -1.74 -5.44
C ARG A 148 -5.06 -3.10 -5.35
N THR A 149 -5.18 -3.93 -6.38
CA THR A 149 -4.46 -5.22 -6.39
C THR A 149 -4.29 -5.73 -7.80
N PHE A 150 -3.17 -6.37 -8.09
CA PHE A 150 -3.03 -7.19 -9.29
C PHE A 150 -3.67 -8.58 -9.15
N GLY A 151 -3.93 -9.01 -7.92
CA GLY A 151 -4.40 -10.35 -7.58
C GLY A 151 -5.92 -10.47 -7.48
N THR A 152 -6.37 -11.50 -6.77
CA THR A 152 -7.79 -11.90 -6.67
C THR A 152 -8.37 -11.79 -5.26
N ASP A 153 -7.59 -11.28 -4.30
CA ASP A 153 -7.98 -11.20 -2.88
C ASP A 153 -9.02 -10.10 -2.57
N LEU A 154 -9.28 -9.21 -3.53
CA LEU A 154 -10.13 -8.04 -3.33
C LEU A 154 -11.53 -8.35 -2.77
N PRO A 155 -12.32 -9.32 -3.30
CA PRO A 155 -13.63 -9.63 -2.73
C PRO A 155 -13.55 -10.11 -1.27
N ARG A 156 -12.47 -10.82 -0.92
CA ARG A 156 -12.27 -11.33 0.45
C ARG A 156 -11.91 -10.19 1.40
N ALA A 157 -11.02 -9.29 0.99
CA ALA A 157 -10.64 -8.11 1.78
C ALA A 157 -11.84 -7.18 2.01
N LEU A 158 -12.62 -6.87 0.96
CA LEU A 158 -13.83 -6.04 1.08
C LEU A 158 -14.86 -6.63 2.05
N ARG A 159 -15.09 -7.96 2.00
CA ARG A 159 -15.97 -8.63 2.97
C ARG A 159 -15.44 -8.51 4.40
N ALA A 160 -14.14 -8.68 4.61
CA ALA A 160 -13.55 -8.53 5.93
C ALA A 160 -13.73 -7.10 6.47
N VAL A 161 -13.45 -6.08 5.67
CA VAL A 161 -13.68 -4.69 6.09
C VAL A 161 -15.16 -4.41 6.37
N SER A 162 -16.07 -4.90 5.53
CA SER A 162 -17.52 -4.78 5.75
C SER A 162 -17.97 -5.40 7.07
N CYS A 163 -17.51 -6.62 7.39
CA CYS A 163 -17.80 -7.26 8.69
C CYS A 163 -17.19 -6.47 9.85
N ALA A 164 -15.98 -5.93 9.69
CA ALA A 164 -15.33 -5.13 10.73
C ALA A 164 -16.11 -3.84 11.04
N LEU A 165 -16.53 -3.10 10.00
CA LEU A 165 -17.37 -1.91 10.11
C LEU A 165 -18.80 -2.22 10.61
N ALA A 166 -19.26 -3.46 10.50
CA ALA A 166 -20.47 -3.93 11.18
C ALA A 166 -20.26 -4.26 12.67
N GLY A 167 -19.08 -3.95 13.23
CA GLY A 167 -18.73 -4.20 14.63
C GLY A 167 -18.39 -5.65 14.96
N GLN A 168 -18.15 -6.50 13.96
CA GLN A 168 -17.91 -7.93 14.14
C GLN A 168 -16.43 -8.26 14.42
N HIS A 169 -15.51 -7.29 14.26
CA HIS A 169 -14.10 -7.54 14.53
C HIS A 169 -13.83 -7.58 16.05
N PRO A 170 -13.37 -8.71 16.63
CA PRO A 170 -13.27 -8.89 18.08
C PRO A 170 -12.29 -7.92 18.75
N GLN A 171 -11.18 -7.58 18.09
CA GLN A 171 -10.19 -6.62 18.61
C GLN A 171 -10.51 -5.16 18.28
N PHE A 172 -11.44 -4.90 17.34
CA PHE A 172 -11.76 -3.53 16.89
C PHE A 172 -13.28 -3.28 16.91
N PRO A 173 -13.96 -3.47 18.07
CA PRO A 173 -15.41 -3.35 18.15
C PRO A 173 -15.94 -1.93 17.91
N ALA A 174 -15.10 -0.91 18.12
CA ALA A 174 -15.41 0.51 17.89
C ALA A 174 -15.58 0.85 16.39
N LEU A 175 -15.13 -0.01 15.48
CA LEU A 175 -15.32 0.20 14.05
C LEU A 175 -16.79 0.27 13.62
N ARG A 176 -17.73 -0.19 14.47
CA ARG A 176 -19.17 0.00 14.27
C ARG A 176 -19.58 1.46 14.14
N ASP A 177 -18.79 2.37 14.71
CA ASP A 177 -19.06 3.81 14.70
C ASP A 177 -18.51 4.47 13.42
N VAL A 178 -17.59 3.81 12.71
CA VAL A 178 -17.02 4.27 11.43
C VAL A 178 -18.06 4.08 10.31
N ALA A 179 -18.88 5.10 10.10
CA ALA A 179 -19.94 5.11 9.09
C ALA A 179 -19.41 5.32 7.66
N LEU A 180 -18.69 4.34 7.12
CA LEU A 180 -18.26 4.30 5.72
C LEU A 180 -18.96 3.15 4.97
N PRO A 181 -19.69 3.43 3.87
CA PRO A 181 -20.24 2.36 3.06
C PRO A 181 -19.12 1.54 2.41
N VAL A 182 -19.29 0.22 2.32
CA VAL A 182 -18.37 -0.67 1.62
C VAL A 182 -19.03 -1.17 0.34
N ASP A 183 -18.51 -0.78 -0.81
CA ASP A 183 -18.91 -1.32 -2.10
C ASP A 183 -18.23 -2.68 -2.31
N LEU A 184 -19.02 -3.75 -2.22
CA LEU A 184 -18.56 -5.12 -2.41
C LEU A 184 -18.38 -5.50 -3.88
N THR A 185 -18.71 -4.61 -4.82
CA THR A 185 -18.58 -4.84 -6.27
C THR A 185 -17.16 -4.51 -6.71
N PRO A 186 -16.33 -5.52 -7.03
CA PRO A 186 -14.96 -5.25 -7.47
C PRO A 186 -14.97 -4.55 -8.82
N GLY A 187 -14.25 -3.45 -8.93
CA GLY A 187 -13.96 -2.83 -10.21
C GLY A 187 -12.73 -3.46 -10.88
N GLN A 188 -12.50 -3.08 -12.14
CA GLN A 188 -11.29 -3.44 -12.88
C GLN A 188 -10.68 -2.22 -13.54
N ILE A 189 -9.36 -2.17 -13.59
CA ILE A 189 -8.58 -1.20 -14.35
C ILE A 189 -7.80 -1.96 -15.41
N ARG A 190 -7.99 -1.62 -16.67
CA ARG A 190 -7.36 -2.27 -17.82
C ARG A 190 -6.64 -1.25 -18.68
N CYS A 191 -5.32 -1.37 -18.69
CA CYS A 191 -4.40 -0.55 -19.46
C CYS A 191 -4.19 -1.09 -20.89
N SER A 192 -4.00 -0.19 -21.83
CA SER A 192 -3.57 -0.48 -23.20
C SER A 192 -2.60 0.61 -23.67
N LYS A 193 -2.04 0.46 -24.87
CA LYS A 193 -1.18 1.51 -25.47
C LYS A 193 -1.94 2.81 -25.77
N ARG A 194 -3.27 2.76 -25.83
CA ARG A 194 -4.12 3.90 -26.25
C ARG A 194 -4.81 4.58 -25.09
N GLU A 195 -5.18 3.81 -24.06
CA GLU A 195 -6.02 4.29 -22.97
C GLU A 195 -5.97 3.36 -21.77
N VAL A 196 -6.43 3.90 -20.63
CA VAL A 196 -6.79 3.14 -19.44
C VAL A 196 -8.31 3.15 -19.33
N VAL A 197 -8.89 1.97 -19.10
CA VAL A 197 -10.32 1.77 -18.92
C VAL A 197 -10.59 1.30 -17.50
N LEU A 198 -11.48 1.99 -16.81
CA LEU A 198 -12.04 1.59 -15.52
C LEU A 198 -13.44 1.03 -15.75
N THR A 199 -13.75 -0.12 -15.16
CA THR A 199 -15.10 -0.69 -15.14
C THR A 199 -15.53 -1.08 -13.74
N ARG A 200 -16.81 -0.88 -13.42
CA ARG A 200 -17.43 -1.39 -12.19
C ARG A 200 -18.94 -1.51 -12.40
N GLY A 201 -19.47 -2.73 -12.28
CA GLY A 201 -20.89 -2.95 -12.61
C GLY A 201 -21.21 -2.47 -14.03
N ALA A 202 -22.14 -1.52 -14.15
CA ALA A 202 -22.49 -0.86 -15.41
C ALA A 202 -21.60 0.34 -15.77
N GLU A 203 -20.80 0.86 -14.83
CA GLU A 203 -19.92 2.00 -15.05
C GLU A 203 -18.74 1.61 -15.94
N ARG A 204 -18.43 2.45 -16.92
CA ARG A 204 -17.25 2.33 -17.78
C ARG A 204 -16.69 3.71 -18.10
N LEU A 205 -15.46 3.96 -17.69
CA LEU A 205 -14.73 5.21 -17.95
C LEU A 205 -13.44 4.91 -18.70
N ALA A 206 -13.06 5.76 -19.63
CA ALA A 206 -11.86 5.58 -20.43
C ALA A 206 -11.10 6.90 -20.63
N THR A 207 -9.78 6.88 -20.47
CA THR A 207 -8.94 8.09 -20.56
C THR A 207 -8.87 8.69 -21.95
N ARG A 208 -9.22 7.93 -23.00
CA ARG A 208 -9.16 8.42 -24.39
C ARG A 208 -10.14 9.55 -24.66
N GLU A 209 -11.30 9.51 -23.99
CA GLU A 209 -12.32 10.53 -24.14
C GLU A 209 -11.94 11.80 -23.39
N ASP A 210 -11.40 11.63 -22.18
CA ASP A 210 -10.95 12.71 -21.31
C ASP A 210 -10.02 12.12 -20.24
N GLY A 211 -8.79 12.63 -20.17
CA GLY A 211 -7.78 12.18 -19.22
C GLY A 211 -8.11 12.51 -17.76
N ARG A 212 -9.00 13.49 -17.51
CA ARG A 212 -9.40 13.93 -16.17
C ARG A 212 -10.54 13.08 -15.59
N LYS A 213 -11.34 12.39 -16.40
CA LYS A 213 -12.46 11.56 -15.92
C LYS A 213 -12.10 10.58 -14.80
N LEU A 214 -10.93 9.94 -14.89
CA LEU A 214 -10.50 9.00 -13.84
C LEU A 214 -10.05 9.73 -12.57
N TYR A 215 -9.41 10.89 -12.70
CA TYR A 215 -9.14 11.76 -11.55
C TYR A 215 -10.44 12.17 -10.86
N ASP A 216 -11.42 12.69 -11.61
CA ASP A 216 -12.69 13.15 -11.07
C ASP A 216 -13.48 11.99 -10.43
N TYR A 217 -13.49 10.81 -11.06
CA TYR A 217 -14.10 9.61 -10.51
C TYR A 217 -13.50 9.25 -9.14
N PHE A 218 -12.19 9.14 -9.04
CA PHE A 218 -11.53 8.80 -7.76
C PHE A 218 -11.65 9.92 -6.73
N SER A 219 -11.66 11.19 -7.15
CA SER A 219 -11.83 12.35 -6.27
C SER A 219 -13.22 12.40 -5.64
N SER A 220 -14.24 12.00 -6.41
CA SER A 220 -15.63 11.88 -5.95
C SER A 220 -15.93 10.57 -5.21
N PHE A 221 -14.99 9.63 -5.16
CA PHE A 221 -15.21 8.29 -4.61
C PHE A 221 -15.50 8.35 -3.11
N GLU A 222 -16.59 7.72 -2.66
CA GLU A 222 -17.01 7.70 -1.26
C GLU A 222 -16.95 6.30 -0.64
N GLY A 223 -16.68 6.25 0.68
CA GLY A 223 -16.62 5.00 1.40
C GLY A 223 -15.37 4.16 1.09
N ILE A 224 -15.57 2.85 1.00
CA ILE A 224 -14.52 1.86 0.76
C ILE A 224 -14.92 1.00 -0.43
N GLY A 225 -14.02 0.81 -1.39
CA GLY A 225 -14.20 -0.12 -2.51
C GLY A 225 -12.85 -0.57 -3.04
N GLY A 226 -12.82 -1.19 -4.22
CA GLY A 226 -11.53 -1.47 -4.83
C GLY A 226 -11.57 -1.91 -6.28
N PHE A 227 -10.38 -1.98 -6.85
CA PHE A 227 -10.13 -2.29 -8.25
C PHE A 227 -9.04 -3.35 -8.39
N GLN A 228 -9.27 -4.30 -9.29
CA GLN A 228 -8.23 -5.16 -9.79
C GLN A 228 -7.48 -4.45 -10.94
N ASP A 229 -6.19 -4.19 -10.74
CA ASP A 229 -5.26 -3.63 -11.72
C ASP A 229 -4.81 -4.65 -12.78
N HIS A 230 -4.16 -4.17 -13.84
CA HIS A 230 -3.87 -4.97 -15.04
C HIS A 230 -2.53 -5.70 -14.95
N PHE A 231 -2.49 -6.85 -14.28
CA PHE A 231 -1.26 -7.64 -14.09
C PHE A 231 -0.56 -7.99 -15.42
N ASP A 232 -1.31 -8.51 -16.40
CA ASP A 232 -0.73 -8.89 -17.69
C ASP A 232 -0.09 -7.70 -18.43
N TRP A 233 -0.62 -6.49 -18.24
CA TRP A 233 -0.02 -5.29 -18.78
C TRP A 233 1.28 -4.94 -18.06
N TRP A 234 1.32 -5.04 -16.74
CA TRP A 234 2.52 -4.84 -15.95
C TRP A 234 3.63 -5.81 -16.34
N ALA A 235 3.30 -7.10 -16.47
CA ALA A 235 4.23 -8.15 -16.91
C ALA A 235 4.78 -7.89 -18.33
N ARG A 236 3.91 -7.53 -19.29
CA ARG A 236 4.34 -7.17 -20.67
C ARG A 236 5.22 -5.92 -20.72
N ASN A 237 5.15 -5.06 -19.72
CA ASN A 237 5.98 -3.86 -19.57
C ASN A 237 7.14 -4.09 -18.58
N GLN A 238 7.60 -5.35 -18.46
CA GLN A 238 8.80 -5.74 -17.73
C GLN A 238 8.75 -5.35 -16.24
N PHE A 239 7.56 -5.36 -15.64
CA PHE A 239 7.33 -4.98 -14.25
C PHE A 239 7.78 -3.56 -13.89
N SER A 240 7.92 -2.68 -14.90
CA SER A 240 8.30 -1.28 -14.70
C SER A 240 7.16 -0.41 -14.19
N SER A 241 7.47 0.78 -13.67
CA SER A 241 6.49 1.78 -13.27
C SER A 241 5.54 2.19 -14.40
N ARG A 242 5.99 2.13 -15.67
CA ARG A 242 5.15 2.41 -16.86
C ARG A 242 4.03 1.38 -17.07
N GLY A 243 4.22 0.17 -16.55
CA GLY A 243 3.21 -0.89 -16.57
C GLY A 243 2.43 -1.03 -15.27
N GLY A 244 2.80 -0.28 -14.23
CA GLY A 244 2.30 -0.42 -12.87
C GLY A 244 0.86 0.05 -12.68
N LYS A 245 0.48 0.30 -11.44
CA LYS A 245 -0.87 0.75 -11.09
C LYS A 245 -0.99 2.24 -11.42
N PRO A 246 -1.85 2.63 -12.37
CA PRO A 246 -2.00 4.03 -12.73
C PRO A 246 -2.67 4.80 -11.57
N LEU A 247 -2.15 6.00 -11.31
CA LEU A 247 -2.68 6.97 -10.37
C LEU A 247 -2.80 8.31 -11.08
N TRP A 248 -3.94 8.98 -10.89
CA TRP A 248 -4.17 10.34 -11.39
C TRP A 248 -4.17 11.28 -10.20
N ILE A 249 -3.43 12.37 -10.32
CA ILE A 249 -3.30 13.40 -9.29
C ILE A 249 -3.39 14.78 -9.94
N ASP A 250 -4.00 15.72 -9.23
CA ASP A 250 -3.91 17.15 -9.52
C ASP A 250 -3.24 17.81 -8.31
N PRO A 251 -1.94 18.14 -8.38
CA PRO A 251 -1.21 18.75 -7.27
C PRO A 251 -1.78 20.10 -6.83
N HIS A 252 -2.62 20.73 -7.65
CA HIS A 252 -3.22 22.04 -7.36
C HIS A 252 -4.65 21.93 -6.86
N ASP A 253 -5.19 20.72 -6.67
CA ASP A 253 -6.53 20.55 -6.09
C ASP A 253 -6.52 20.97 -4.60
N PRO A 254 -7.27 22.02 -4.23
CA PRO A 254 -7.30 22.49 -2.86
C PRO A 254 -8.23 21.66 -1.96
N GLY A 255 -9.04 20.76 -2.54
CA GLY A 255 -10.09 20.01 -1.86
C GLY A 255 -9.75 18.53 -1.61
N VAL A 256 -8.89 17.91 -2.42
CA VAL A 256 -8.59 16.47 -2.35
C VAL A 256 -7.08 16.21 -2.30
N HIS A 257 -6.68 15.22 -1.50
CA HIS A 257 -5.31 14.70 -1.45
C HIS A 257 -5.34 13.18 -1.64
N HIS A 258 -4.80 12.72 -2.77
CA HIS A 258 -4.61 11.30 -3.05
C HIS A 258 -3.31 10.78 -2.45
N ILE A 259 -3.36 9.67 -1.74
CA ILE A 259 -2.18 8.97 -1.20
C ILE A 259 -2.25 7.53 -1.66
N PHE A 260 -1.16 6.98 -2.19
CA PHE A 260 -1.11 5.59 -2.64
C PHE A 260 -0.05 4.79 -1.91
N ILE A 261 -0.50 3.88 -1.04
CA ILE A 261 0.31 3.01 -0.18
C ILE A 261 0.54 1.67 -0.88
N ASP A 262 1.79 1.26 -1.09
CA ASP A 262 2.16 0.06 -1.85
C ASP A 262 3.55 -0.45 -1.42
N ASP A 263 3.77 -1.76 -1.37
CA ASP A 263 5.03 -2.40 -0.97
C ASP A 263 6.13 -2.31 -2.05
N ASN A 264 5.73 -2.07 -3.30
CA ASN A 264 6.60 -2.08 -4.46
C ASN A 264 6.80 -0.69 -5.09
N ILE A 265 6.54 0.38 -4.32
CA ILE A 265 7.01 1.73 -4.68
C ILE A 265 8.54 1.76 -4.57
N ARG A 266 9.22 2.18 -5.64
CA ARG A 266 10.69 2.24 -5.76
C ARG A 266 11.13 3.65 -6.16
N LEU A 267 10.76 4.65 -5.36
CA LEU A 267 11.10 6.05 -5.59
C LEU A 267 12.09 6.52 -4.52
N ASP A 268 13.22 7.09 -4.95
CA ASP A 268 14.29 7.57 -4.08
C ASP A 268 14.15 9.06 -3.73
N ASP A 269 13.03 9.69 -4.11
CA ASP A 269 12.84 11.14 -3.98
C ASP A 269 12.06 11.51 -2.71
N ALA A 270 12.69 12.29 -1.83
CA ALA A 270 12.10 12.85 -0.61
C ALA A 270 10.99 13.89 -0.88
N ASP A 271 10.88 14.36 -2.12
CA ASP A 271 9.86 15.30 -2.59
C ASP A 271 8.66 14.58 -3.23
N THR A 272 8.59 13.24 -3.15
CA THR A 272 7.42 12.48 -3.62
C THR A 272 6.18 12.82 -2.79
N ILE A 273 5.20 13.42 -3.45
CA ILE A 273 4.00 13.98 -2.80
C ILE A 273 2.88 12.97 -2.49
N VAL A 274 2.85 11.79 -3.12
CA VAL A 274 1.64 10.92 -3.10
C VAL A 274 1.90 9.41 -2.85
N HIS A 275 3.04 9.01 -2.29
CA HIS A 275 3.39 7.58 -2.22
C HIS A 275 4.26 7.17 -1.01
N PRO A 276 3.73 6.42 -0.01
CA PRO A 276 4.57 5.72 0.95
C PRO A 276 4.83 4.27 0.50
N GLN A 277 6.11 3.91 0.35
CA GLN A 277 6.53 2.50 0.26
C GLN A 277 6.26 1.81 1.59
N THR A 278 5.54 0.68 1.57
CA THR A 278 5.18 -0.09 2.76
C THR A 278 6.36 -0.90 3.31
N ASP A 279 6.62 -0.78 4.61
CA ASP A 279 7.44 -1.69 5.40
C ASP A 279 6.52 -2.66 6.12
N LEU A 280 6.46 -3.90 5.64
CA LEU A 280 5.60 -4.92 6.20
C LEU A 280 5.99 -5.29 7.64
N LEU A 281 7.28 -5.18 8.01
CA LEU A 281 7.70 -5.47 9.38
C LEU A 281 7.18 -4.40 10.34
N GLU A 282 7.34 -3.13 9.98
CA GLU A 282 6.79 -2.02 10.79
C GLU A 282 5.26 -2.05 10.80
N ALA A 283 4.59 -2.32 9.68
CA ALA A 283 3.14 -2.42 9.62
C ALA A 283 2.55 -3.56 10.47
N ILE A 284 3.33 -4.62 10.71
CA ILE A 284 2.97 -5.70 11.62
C ILE A 284 3.22 -5.30 13.09
N ALA A 285 4.30 -4.56 13.35
CA ALA A 285 4.75 -4.25 14.70
C ALA A 285 4.15 -2.97 15.30
N ASP A 286 3.70 -2.04 14.47
CA ASP A 286 3.17 -0.73 14.86
C ASP A 286 1.74 -0.55 14.32
N GLU A 287 0.76 -0.48 15.22
CA GLU A 287 -0.64 -0.26 14.85
C GLU A 287 -0.88 1.12 14.23
N ASP A 288 -0.04 2.12 14.51
CA ASP A 288 -0.18 3.46 13.94
C ASP A 288 0.61 3.63 12.63
N TYR A 289 1.24 2.57 12.10
CA TYR A 289 2.09 2.59 10.90
C TYR A 289 1.46 3.34 9.71
N PHE A 290 0.23 2.99 9.32
CA PHE A 290 -0.42 3.66 8.19
C PHE A 290 -0.79 5.12 8.48
N LEU A 291 -0.99 5.49 9.75
CA LEU A 291 -1.16 6.90 10.13
C LEU A 291 0.14 7.68 9.97
N HIS A 292 1.29 7.07 10.29
CA HIS A 292 2.61 7.66 10.01
C HIS A 292 2.81 7.86 8.50
N CYS A 293 2.42 6.89 7.68
CA CYS A 293 2.43 7.01 6.23
C CYS A 293 1.58 8.18 5.71
N VAL A 294 0.35 8.34 6.22
CA VAL A 294 -0.52 9.47 5.85
C VAL A 294 0.13 10.81 6.24
N ARG A 295 0.59 10.95 7.49
CA ARG A 295 1.24 12.18 7.97
C ARG A 295 2.45 12.57 7.13
N ARG A 296 3.33 11.60 6.81
CA ARG A 296 4.51 11.82 5.97
C ARG A 296 4.12 12.34 4.57
N CYS A 297 3.04 11.82 3.98
CA CYS A 297 2.56 12.32 2.69
C CYS A 297 1.99 13.74 2.80
N GLU A 298 1.24 14.06 3.86
CA GLU A 298 0.75 15.42 4.12
C GLU A 298 1.92 16.41 4.27
N GLU A 299 2.94 16.07 5.08
CA GLU A 299 4.14 16.89 5.26
C GLU A 299 4.94 17.08 3.96
N ASN A 300 5.06 16.02 3.14
CA ASN A 300 5.72 16.11 1.82
C ASN A 300 4.97 17.06 0.89
N TYR A 301 3.64 16.95 0.87
CA TYR A 301 2.78 17.79 0.04
C TYR A 301 2.81 19.26 0.47
N ASP A 302 2.76 19.54 1.77
CA ASP A 302 2.90 20.91 2.31
C ASP A 302 4.26 21.52 1.95
N ARG A 303 5.35 20.73 2.02
CA ARG A 303 6.68 21.16 1.57
C ARG A 303 6.72 21.43 0.06
N TYR A 304 6.05 20.61 -0.75
CA TYR A 304 5.95 20.81 -2.19
C TYR A 304 5.26 22.13 -2.53
N LEU A 305 4.10 22.41 -1.92
CA LEU A 305 3.37 23.66 -2.11
C LEU A 305 4.18 24.90 -1.69
N ALA A 306 4.86 24.83 -0.54
CA ALA A 306 5.68 25.93 -0.05
C ALA A 306 6.88 26.25 -0.96
N ARG A 307 7.31 25.31 -1.81
CA ARG A 307 8.36 25.55 -2.82
C ARG A 307 7.78 26.13 -4.10
N THR A 308 6.67 25.59 -4.60
CA THR A 308 6.03 26.09 -5.84
C THR A 308 5.53 27.54 -5.68
N GLU A 309 5.07 27.93 -4.48
CA GLU A 309 4.72 29.32 -4.17
C GLU A 309 5.94 30.27 -4.24
N LYS A 310 7.14 29.80 -3.89
CA LYS A 310 8.38 30.61 -3.94
C LYS A 310 8.92 30.79 -5.36
N ASP A 311 8.67 29.82 -6.22
CA ASP A 311 9.15 29.82 -7.61
C ASP A 311 8.20 30.55 -8.58
N THR A 312 7.09 31.12 -8.09
CA THR A 312 6.18 31.93 -8.91
C THR A 312 6.69 33.38 -8.96
N PRO A 313 7.18 33.90 -10.11
CA PRO A 313 7.63 35.29 -10.20
C PRO A 313 6.47 36.23 -9.92
N SER A 314 6.68 37.20 -9.04
CA SER A 314 5.72 38.30 -8.86
C SER A 314 5.50 38.98 -10.22
N PRO A 315 4.25 39.24 -10.65
CA PRO A 315 4.03 40.04 -11.84
C PRO A 315 4.56 41.45 -11.54
N GLN A 316 5.73 41.79 -12.08
CA GLN A 316 6.18 43.16 -12.18
C GLN A 316 5.19 43.89 -13.09
N TRP A 317 4.30 44.65 -12.46
CA TRP A 317 3.56 45.69 -13.13
C TRP A 317 4.55 46.81 -13.47
N ASP A 318 5.13 46.75 -14.67
CA ASP A 318 5.83 47.89 -15.25
C ASP A 318 4.77 48.91 -15.69
N GLY A 319 4.41 49.78 -14.75
CA GLY A 319 3.70 51.02 -15.05
C GLY A 319 4.69 52.08 -15.51
N GLN A 320 4.71 52.34 -16.82
CA GLN A 320 5.05 53.64 -17.42
C GLN A 320 4.04 53.96 -18.51
#